data_AF-A0A8J4GRL5-F1
#
_entry.id   AF-A0A8J4GRL5-F1
#
_cell.length_a   1.000
_cell.length_b   1.000
_cell.length_c   1.000
_cell.angle_alpha   90.00
_cell.angle_beta   90.00
_cell.angle_gamma   90.00
#
_symmetry.space_group_name_H-M   'P 1'
#
loop_
_entity.id
_entity.type
_entity.pdbx_description
1 polymer ?
#
loop_
_entity_poly.entity_id
_entity_poly.type
_entity_poly.pdbx_seq_one_letter_code
_entity_poly.pdbx_strand_id
1 'polypeptide(L)'
;MAIVLGTRRGDPNGGNQDCFCPSSDGWPPFMRVNPIIDWTYHDVWVFLRAMQVPYCSLYDHGYTSLGAIDNTLPNSALRRADGSYEPAYKLADGRLERVGRVHLAAPKAGVRPHPTHHHVQGQGQGQEERHPHPQAPNHLQAQQQQQNGLLPDGAGDGSTERGRARALGDGGSGRSGDDGSNGGSVAAPGSGCDGGGGAAGTHTHADAACLTHSAAIVIIGDELLSGKVEDVNARFLCRELRSLGWQVTRVVFVPDDVDEIASAVRALAAVVHVVLTAGGIGPTLDDVTMKGIARAVGQPLVRLPALVERLSSYFGGEAALTEAHLKMAEGPQHMDLIDYNLPGSDQVSKFPLLRINNIYVLPGVPSLLVQKWSALKPRLKEAALAPFRNATLRLSLKDETTIAPALVRVASTHGLDVAVGSYPVDHGIIITLDSKNSEKLEAAIADIQELLPEESLVALERDVDSLV
;
A
#
# COMPACT_ATOMS: atom_id res chain seq x y z
N MET A 1 -30.58 -6.14 5.74
CA MET A 1 -29.35 -5.43 6.16
C MET A 1 -28.69 -6.24 7.26
N ALA A 2 -27.37 -6.44 7.19
CA ALA A 2 -26.61 -7.16 8.20
C ALA A 2 -25.46 -6.28 8.70
N ILE A 3 -25.17 -6.35 9.99
CA ILE A 3 -24.12 -5.59 10.65
C ILE A 3 -23.19 -6.61 11.31
N VAL A 4 -21.91 -6.55 10.95
CA VAL A 4 -20.86 -7.37 11.57
C VAL A 4 -20.40 -6.68 12.84
N LEU A 5 -20.37 -7.41 13.95
CA LEU A 5 -20.02 -6.90 15.27
C LEU A 5 -18.87 -7.70 15.87
N GLY A 6 -17.97 -7.00 16.54
CA GLY A 6 -16.86 -7.57 17.30
C GLY A 6 -17.22 -7.91 18.75
N THR A 7 -18.45 -8.36 19.02
CA THR A 7 -18.89 -8.70 20.39
C THR A 7 -18.50 -10.13 20.72
N ARG A 8 -17.89 -10.35 21.89
CA ARG A 8 -17.66 -11.67 22.48
C ARG A 8 -18.73 -11.98 23.52
N ARG A 9 -18.94 -13.26 23.83
CA ARG A 9 -19.91 -13.72 24.83
C ARG A 9 -19.63 -13.15 26.23
N GLY A 10 -18.36 -12.91 26.54
CA GLY A 10 -17.92 -12.30 27.80
C GLY A 10 -18.07 -10.77 27.88
N ASP A 11 -18.38 -10.09 26.76
CA ASP A 11 -18.55 -8.65 26.73
C ASP A 11 -19.91 -8.22 27.31
N PRO A 12 -20.06 -6.95 27.76
CA PRO A 12 -21.34 -6.42 28.19
C PRO A 12 -22.42 -6.61 27.10
N ASN A 13 -23.53 -7.26 27.45
CA ASN A 13 -24.65 -7.59 26.55
C ASN A 13 -24.36 -8.70 25.51
N GLY A 14 -23.22 -9.40 25.58
CA GLY A 14 -22.87 -10.51 24.68
C GLY A 14 -23.42 -11.88 25.09
N GLY A 15 -23.80 -12.06 26.37
CA GLY A 15 -24.09 -13.38 26.94
C GLY A 15 -25.19 -14.19 26.23
N ASN A 16 -26.25 -13.52 25.77
CA ASN A 16 -27.41 -14.15 25.11
C ASN A 16 -27.38 -14.00 23.57
N GLN A 17 -26.23 -13.68 22.98
CA GLN A 17 -26.11 -13.56 21.53
C GLN A 17 -25.56 -14.84 20.90
N ASP A 18 -26.02 -15.11 19.67
CA ASP A 18 -25.52 -16.14 18.78
C ASP A 18 -24.70 -15.53 17.63
N CYS A 19 -24.01 -16.37 16.86
CA CYS A 19 -23.28 -15.98 15.65
C CYS A 19 -24.16 -15.15 14.70
N PHE A 20 -25.45 -15.46 14.64
CA PHE A 20 -26.45 -14.72 13.90
C PHE A 20 -27.64 -14.47 14.83
N CYS A 21 -27.95 -13.20 15.11
CA CYS A 21 -29.14 -12.86 15.89
C CYS A 21 -29.79 -11.56 15.40
N PRO A 22 -31.13 -11.45 15.46
CA PRO A 22 -31.83 -10.24 15.05
C PRO A 22 -31.50 -9.07 15.98
N SER A 23 -31.63 -7.84 15.47
CA SER A 23 -31.58 -6.60 16.24
C SER A 23 -32.49 -6.67 17.47
N SER A 24 -32.11 -5.96 18.53
CA SER A 24 -32.89 -5.94 19.77
C SER A 24 -34.20 -5.18 19.59
N ASP A 25 -35.18 -5.48 20.46
CA ASP A 25 -36.46 -4.77 20.45
C ASP A 25 -36.27 -3.24 20.55
N GLY A 26 -37.01 -2.51 19.72
CA GLY A 26 -36.91 -1.04 19.62
C GLY A 26 -35.85 -0.51 18.64
N TRP A 27 -35.01 -1.38 18.07
CA TRP A 27 -34.11 -1.01 16.97
C TRP A 27 -34.69 -1.37 15.60
N PRO A 28 -34.31 -0.67 14.52
CA PRO A 28 -34.66 -1.07 13.16
C PRO A 28 -34.26 -2.53 12.88
N PRO A 29 -35.01 -3.28 12.06
CA PRO A 29 -34.73 -4.68 11.81
C PRO A 29 -33.42 -4.86 11.00
N PHE A 30 -32.43 -5.49 11.62
CA PHE A 30 -31.20 -5.95 10.95
C PHE A 30 -30.67 -7.23 11.59
N MET A 31 -29.83 -7.96 10.85
CA MET A 31 -29.13 -9.13 11.37
C MET A 31 -27.81 -8.70 12.01
N ARG A 32 -27.56 -9.05 13.27
CA ARG A 32 -26.22 -9.02 13.85
C ARG A 32 -25.49 -10.28 13.44
N VAL A 33 -24.28 -10.10 12.90
CA VAL A 33 -23.34 -11.17 12.62
C VAL A 33 -22.19 -11.00 13.61
N ASN A 34 -21.96 -11.99 14.48
CA ASN A 34 -20.95 -11.97 15.53
C ASN A 34 -19.89 -13.07 15.27
N PRO A 35 -18.91 -12.86 14.37
CA PRO A 35 -17.98 -13.93 13.97
C PRO A 35 -17.06 -14.42 15.10
N ILE A 36 -16.87 -13.58 16.13
CA ILE A 36 -15.97 -13.84 17.25
C ILE A 36 -16.72 -14.08 18.56
N ILE A 37 -18.00 -14.43 18.51
CA ILE A 37 -18.84 -14.52 19.72
C ILE A 37 -18.27 -15.48 20.76
N ASP A 38 -17.66 -16.59 20.33
CA ASP A 38 -17.06 -17.59 21.22
C ASP A 38 -15.54 -17.44 21.41
N TRP A 39 -14.95 -16.34 20.94
CA TRP A 39 -13.53 -16.07 21.18
C TRP A 39 -13.28 -15.69 22.64
N THR A 40 -12.19 -16.23 23.19
CA THR A 40 -11.67 -15.85 24.50
C THR A 40 -10.80 -14.59 24.41
N TYR A 41 -10.42 -14.04 25.57
CA TYR A 41 -9.40 -12.99 25.66
C TYR A 41 -8.09 -13.38 24.97
N HIS A 42 -7.67 -14.63 25.13
CA HIS A 42 -6.43 -15.12 24.54
C HIS A 42 -6.55 -15.25 23.02
N ASP A 43 -7.68 -15.73 22.49
CA ASP A 43 -7.89 -15.85 21.04
C ASP A 43 -7.78 -14.49 20.35
N VAL A 44 -8.34 -13.44 20.97
CA VAL A 44 -8.20 -12.06 20.48
C VAL A 44 -6.72 -11.67 20.43
N TRP A 45 -5.95 -11.87 21.49
CA TRP A 45 -4.55 -11.48 21.51
C TRP A 45 -3.67 -12.31 20.58
N VAL A 46 -3.92 -13.61 20.47
CA VAL A 46 -3.26 -14.50 19.51
C VAL A 46 -3.50 -13.97 18.10
N PHE A 47 -4.76 -13.66 17.75
CA PHE A 47 -5.10 -13.11 16.45
C PHE A 47 -4.43 -11.74 16.19
N LEU A 48 -4.58 -10.78 17.10
CA LEU A 48 -4.02 -9.44 16.94
C LEU A 48 -2.50 -9.48 16.75
N ARG A 49 -1.81 -10.33 17.50
CA ARG A 49 -0.35 -10.48 17.43
C ARG A 49 0.09 -11.24 16.19
N ALA A 50 -0.57 -12.34 15.85
CA ALA A 50 -0.25 -13.15 14.67
C ALA A 50 -0.48 -12.36 13.36
N MET A 51 -1.57 -11.59 13.30
CA MET A 51 -1.94 -10.78 12.15
C MET A 51 -1.34 -9.37 12.18
N GLN A 52 -0.52 -9.05 13.18
CA GLN A 52 0.09 -7.73 13.39
C GLN A 52 -0.90 -6.57 13.29
N VAL A 53 -2.11 -6.77 13.81
CA VAL A 53 -3.16 -5.75 13.79
C VAL A 53 -2.78 -4.61 14.74
N PRO A 54 -2.72 -3.35 14.28
CA PRO A 54 -2.44 -2.23 15.16
C PRO A 54 -3.46 -2.15 16.31
N TYR A 55 -2.97 -2.00 17.53
CA TYR A 55 -3.79 -1.81 18.74
C TYR A 55 -3.30 -0.62 19.56
N CYS A 56 -4.15 -0.13 20.47
CA CYS A 56 -3.81 1.04 21.30
C CYS A 56 -2.58 0.76 22.17
N SER A 57 -1.57 1.63 22.14
CA SER A 57 -0.31 1.46 22.90
C SER A 57 -0.51 1.35 24.42
N LEU A 58 -1.64 1.83 24.97
CA LEU A 58 -1.97 1.61 26.38
C LEU A 58 -2.00 0.13 26.76
N TYR A 59 -2.35 -0.77 25.83
CA TYR A 59 -2.31 -2.21 26.10
C TYR A 59 -0.89 -2.73 26.35
N ASP A 60 0.16 -2.06 25.87
CA ASP A 60 1.55 -2.41 26.20
C ASP A 60 1.95 -1.92 27.62
N HIS A 61 1.14 -1.04 28.21
CA HIS A 61 1.35 -0.43 29.52
C HIS A 61 0.41 -1.00 30.61
N GLY A 62 -0.06 -2.24 30.44
CA GLY A 62 -0.83 -2.96 31.46
C GLY A 62 -2.33 -2.72 31.45
N TYR A 63 -2.86 -1.87 30.57
CA TYR A 63 -4.30 -1.73 30.42
C TYR A 63 -4.86 -2.93 29.66
N THR A 64 -5.97 -3.51 30.12
CA THR A 64 -6.59 -4.70 29.47
C THR A 64 -8.03 -4.47 29.04
N SER A 65 -8.64 -3.36 29.47
CA SER A 65 -9.98 -2.93 29.07
C SER A 65 -10.06 -1.40 29.18
N LEU A 66 -10.35 -0.73 28.06
CA LEU A 66 -10.40 0.72 27.98
C LEU A 66 -11.85 1.23 27.99
N GLY A 67 -12.07 2.38 28.63
CA GLY A 67 -13.34 3.10 28.59
C GLY A 67 -13.10 4.59 28.78
N ALA A 68 -13.82 5.26 29.69
CA ALA A 68 -13.60 6.67 29.97
C ALA A 68 -12.28 6.91 30.72
N ILE A 69 -11.76 8.14 30.61
CA ILE A 69 -10.46 8.54 31.18
C ILE A 69 -10.46 8.43 32.70
N ASP A 70 -11.61 8.64 33.34
CA ASP A 70 -11.78 8.63 34.80
C ASP A 70 -12.02 7.23 35.40
N ASN A 71 -12.27 6.22 34.57
CA ASN A 71 -12.63 4.88 35.02
C ASN A 71 -11.77 3.75 34.46
N THR A 72 -10.60 4.09 33.93
CA THR A 72 -9.65 3.18 33.31
C THR A 72 -8.32 3.21 34.06
N LEU A 73 -7.94 2.11 34.68
CA LEU A 73 -6.65 1.91 35.36
C LEU A 73 -5.89 0.71 34.76
N PRO A 74 -4.55 0.67 34.88
CA PRO A 74 -3.78 -0.53 34.56
C PRO A 74 -4.27 -1.75 35.35
N ASN A 75 -4.24 -2.92 34.73
CA ASN A 75 -4.66 -4.16 35.35
C ASN A 75 -3.67 -4.59 36.42
N SER A 76 -4.11 -4.63 37.67
CA SER A 76 -3.30 -5.05 38.82
C SER A 76 -2.67 -6.44 38.67
N ALA A 77 -3.29 -7.36 37.90
CA ALA A 77 -2.76 -8.70 37.65
C ALA A 77 -1.53 -8.71 36.74
N LEU A 78 -1.24 -7.60 36.06
CA LEU A 78 -0.06 -7.43 35.20
C LEU A 78 1.07 -6.66 35.89
N ARG A 79 0.91 -6.28 37.17
CA ARG A 79 1.89 -5.47 37.89
C ARG A 79 3.14 -6.28 38.24
N ARG A 80 4.31 -5.79 37.85
CA ARG A 80 5.62 -6.34 38.19
C ARG A 80 6.08 -5.88 39.58
N ALA A 81 7.11 -6.56 40.11
CA ALA A 81 7.71 -6.24 41.40
C ALA A 81 8.32 -4.83 41.47
N ASP A 82 8.80 -4.30 40.34
CA ASP A 82 9.36 -2.95 40.20
C ASP A 82 8.29 -1.84 40.07
N GLY A 83 7.00 -2.21 40.05
CA GLY A 83 5.88 -1.30 39.91
C GLY A 83 5.46 -0.99 38.47
N SER A 84 6.20 -1.48 37.46
CA SER A 84 5.80 -1.43 36.06
C SER A 84 4.72 -2.48 35.74
N TYR A 85 4.17 -2.46 34.53
CA TYR A 85 3.15 -3.43 34.09
C TYR A 85 3.59 -4.21 32.86
N GLU A 86 3.25 -5.50 32.85
CA GLU A 86 3.33 -6.36 31.66
C GLU A 86 2.29 -5.94 30.62
N PRO A 87 2.55 -6.18 29.31
CA PRO A 87 1.56 -5.97 28.27
C PRO A 87 0.31 -6.83 28.46
N ALA A 88 -0.82 -6.33 27.94
CA ALA A 88 -2.14 -6.94 28.06
C ALA A 88 -2.18 -8.40 27.59
N TYR A 89 -1.49 -8.74 26.50
CA TYR A 89 -1.44 -10.10 25.96
C TYR A 89 -0.75 -11.12 26.89
N LYS A 90 -0.09 -10.67 27.97
CA LYS A 90 0.49 -11.55 29.00
C LYS A 90 -0.45 -11.84 30.17
N LEU A 91 -1.69 -11.34 30.15
CA LEU A 91 -2.66 -11.62 31.20
C LEU A 91 -3.07 -13.10 31.14
N ALA A 92 -2.66 -13.87 32.14
CA ALA A 92 -2.86 -15.33 32.17
C ALA A 92 -4.33 -15.75 32.37
N ASP A 93 -5.10 -15.00 33.17
CA ASP A 93 -6.53 -15.25 33.36
C ASP A 93 -7.36 -14.14 32.70
N GLY A 94 -7.96 -14.46 31.56
CA GLY A 94 -8.82 -13.56 30.81
C GLY A 94 -10.04 -13.06 31.59
N ARG A 95 -10.47 -13.75 32.66
CA ARG A 95 -11.57 -13.28 33.54
C ARG A 95 -11.21 -11.99 34.26
N LEU A 96 -9.91 -11.70 34.40
CA LEU A 96 -9.40 -10.48 35.02
C LEU A 96 -9.31 -9.31 34.04
N GLU A 97 -9.72 -9.46 32.77
CA GLU A 97 -9.64 -8.43 31.72
C GLU A 97 -10.19 -7.07 32.18
N ARG A 98 -11.24 -7.06 33.00
CA ARG A 98 -11.94 -5.84 33.43
C ARG A 98 -11.59 -5.35 34.84
N VAL A 99 -10.60 -5.93 35.51
CA VAL A 99 -10.21 -5.52 36.88
C VAL A 99 -9.72 -4.06 36.93
N GLY A 100 -9.17 -3.54 35.83
CA GLY A 100 -8.80 -2.12 35.70
C GLY A 100 -9.97 -1.15 35.54
N ARG A 101 -11.22 -1.64 35.47
CA ARG A 101 -12.43 -0.81 35.32
C ARG A 101 -13.01 -0.47 36.69
N VAL A 102 -12.88 0.78 37.11
CA VAL A 102 -13.47 1.23 38.39
C VAL A 102 -14.91 1.69 38.18
N HIS A 103 -15.84 1.19 38.98
CA HIS A 103 -17.21 1.71 39.02
C HIS A 103 -17.26 2.89 40.01
N LEU A 104 -17.28 4.12 39.49
CA LEU A 104 -17.64 5.28 40.31
C LEU A 104 -19.11 5.12 40.72
N ALA A 105 -19.37 5.04 42.04
CA ALA A 105 -20.72 5.08 42.55
C ALA A 105 -21.37 6.42 42.12
N ALA A 106 -22.54 6.36 41.51
CA ALA A 106 -23.30 7.56 41.16
C ALA A 106 -23.50 8.45 42.39
N PRO A 107 -23.43 9.79 42.28
CA PRO A 107 -23.75 10.66 43.39
C PRO A 107 -25.20 10.38 43.83
N LYS A 108 -25.42 10.11 45.12
CA LYS A 108 -26.77 10.03 45.69
C LYS A 108 -27.53 11.29 45.30
N ALA A 109 -28.76 11.12 44.79
CA ALA A 109 -29.63 12.20 44.36
C ALA A 109 -29.83 13.22 45.50
N GLY A 110 -29.05 14.30 45.46
CA GLY A 110 -29.29 15.50 46.24
C GLY A 110 -30.40 16.31 45.59
N VAL A 111 -31.47 16.55 46.34
CA VAL A 111 -32.57 17.46 46.03
C VAL A 111 -31.99 18.77 45.49
N ARG A 112 -32.27 19.10 44.23
CA ARG A 112 -32.00 20.44 43.68
C ARG A 112 -33.26 21.30 43.87
N PRO A 113 -33.14 22.53 44.41
CA PRO A 113 -34.28 23.43 44.52
C PRO A 113 -34.68 23.97 43.14
N HIS A 114 -35.99 24.09 42.91
CA HIS A 114 -36.56 24.72 41.72
C HIS A 114 -36.18 26.21 41.64
N PRO A 115 -35.79 26.71 40.46
CA PRO A 115 -35.81 28.13 40.17
C PRO A 115 -37.14 28.51 39.51
N THR A 116 -37.99 29.23 40.24
CA THR A 116 -39.04 30.09 39.68
C THR A 116 -38.41 31.37 39.12
N HIS A 117 -38.71 31.72 37.86
CA HIS A 117 -39.46 32.94 37.52
C HIS A 117 -39.53 33.19 36.00
N HIS A 118 -40.79 33.29 35.54
CA HIS A 118 -41.42 34.26 34.63
C HIS A 118 -41.01 34.51 33.17
N HIS A 119 -42.09 34.84 32.42
CA HIS A 119 -42.21 35.65 31.19
C HIS A 119 -42.09 34.87 29.86
N VAL A 120 -42.96 34.96 28.84
CA VAL A 120 -44.21 35.69 28.51
C VAL A 120 -44.95 34.86 27.44
N GLN A 121 -46.29 34.82 27.47
CA GLN A 121 -47.12 34.33 26.37
C GLN A 121 -47.24 35.39 25.25
N GLY A 122 -46.88 35.02 24.02
CA GLY A 122 -47.22 35.74 22.80
C GLY A 122 -47.84 34.77 21.80
N GLN A 123 -49.14 34.92 21.54
CA GLN A 123 -49.87 34.21 20.50
C GLN A 123 -49.52 34.79 19.12
N GLY A 124 -49.37 33.92 18.12
CA GLY A 124 -49.25 34.32 16.71
C GLY A 124 -49.57 33.14 15.80
N GLN A 125 -50.75 33.18 15.20
CA GLN A 125 -51.21 32.26 14.15
C GLN A 125 -50.40 32.46 12.87
N GLY A 126 -50.07 31.38 12.15
CA GLY A 126 -49.46 31.45 10.82
C GLY A 126 -49.51 30.09 10.14
N GLN A 127 -50.07 30.07 8.94
CA GLN A 127 -50.57 28.92 8.19
C GLN A 127 -49.46 28.04 7.59
N GLU A 128 -49.70 26.72 7.53
CA GLU A 128 -48.94 25.77 6.72
C GLU A 128 -49.33 25.93 5.24
N GLU A 129 -48.40 26.42 4.41
CA GLU A 129 -48.47 26.26 2.95
C GLU A 129 -47.43 25.24 2.49
N ARG A 130 -47.94 24.16 1.88
CA ARG A 130 -47.18 23.14 1.16
C ARG A 130 -46.80 23.69 -0.22
N HIS A 131 -45.51 23.68 -0.55
CA HIS A 131 -45.04 23.79 -1.94
C HIS A 131 -44.30 22.51 -2.40
N PRO A 132 -44.55 22.04 -3.63
CA PRO A 132 -44.01 20.78 -4.15
C PRO A 132 -42.67 20.93 -4.88
N HIS A 133 -41.93 19.82 -4.94
CA HIS A 133 -40.73 19.58 -5.74
C HIS A 133 -40.85 20.02 -7.22
N PRO A 134 -39.80 20.62 -7.81
CA PRO A 134 -39.64 20.66 -9.26
C PRO A 134 -38.77 19.49 -9.75
N GLN A 135 -39.28 18.83 -10.79
CA GLN A 135 -38.61 17.83 -11.62
C GLN A 135 -37.54 18.49 -12.52
N ALA A 136 -36.45 17.77 -12.78
CA ALA A 136 -35.40 18.17 -13.70
C ALA A 136 -35.80 17.94 -15.18
N PRO A 137 -35.41 18.81 -16.13
CA PRO A 137 -35.55 18.53 -17.55
C PRO A 137 -34.31 17.84 -18.14
N ASN A 138 -34.57 16.78 -18.91
CA ASN A 138 -33.66 16.14 -19.87
C ASN A 138 -33.32 17.11 -21.01
N HIS A 139 -32.04 17.29 -21.32
CA HIS A 139 -31.60 17.72 -22.65
C HIS A 139 -30.34 16.98 -23.08
N LEU A 140 -30.56 15.91 -23.86
CA LEU A 140 -29.61 15.36 -24.83
C LEU A 140 -29.78 16.12 -26.16
N GLN A 141 -28.69 16.25 -26.91
CA GLN A 141 -28.54 16.76 -28.29
C GLN A 141 -28.25 18.27 -28.42
N ALA A 142 -26.95 18.61 -28.56
CA ALA A 142 -26.44 19.43 -29.65
C ALA A 142 -24.91 19.34 -29.72
N GLN A 143 -24.37 19.48 -30.94
CA GLN A 143 -22.95 19.65 -31.30
C GLN A 143 -22.13 18.37 -31.57
N GLN A 144 -22.59 17.64 -32.59
CA GLN A 144 -21.72 17.10 -33.62
C GLN A 144 -21.44 18.22 -34.65
N GLN A 145 -20.25 18.21 -35.25
CA GLN A 145 -19.70 19.12 -36.29
C GLN A 145 -18.80 20.26 -35.81
N GLN A 146 -17.50 19.97 -35.71
CA GLN A 146 -16.41 20.76 -36.29
C GLN A 146 -15.10 19.94 -36.22
N GLN A 147 -14.98 18.96 -37.11
CA GLN A 147 -13.69 18.41 -37.54
C GLN A 147 -13.65 18.55 -39.06
N ASN A 148 -12.81 19.48 -39.52
CA ASN A 148 -12.06 19.42 -40.77
C ASN A 148 -11.23 20.69 -40.92
N GLY A 149 -9.90 20.54 -41.05
CA GLY A 149 -9.08 21.53 -41.71
C GLY A 149 -7.66 21.72 -41.18
N LEU A 150 -6.71 21.08 -41.88
CA LEU A 150 -5.39 21.59 -42.28
C LEU A 150 -4.18 21.35 -41.35
N LEU A 151 -3.48 20.26 -41.63
CA LEU A 151 -2.01 20.19 -41.64
C LEU A 151 -1.52 20.28 -43.09
N PRO A 152 -0.38 20.93 -43.40
CA PRO A 152 0.24 20.84 -44.72
C PRO A 152 1.27 19.70 -44.80
N ASP A 153 1.18 18.94 -45.88
CA ASP A 153 2.15 17.97 -46.38
C ASP A 153 3.43 18.62 -46.91
N GLY A 154 4.52 17.84 -46.86
CA GLY A 154 5.75 18.07 -47.61
C GLY A 154 6.52 16.76 -47.79
N ALA A 155 6.27 16.08 -48.92
CA ALA A 155 6.90 14.83 -49.35
C ALA A 155 8.14 15.05 -50.25
N GLY A 156 8.96 14.00 -50.38
CA GLY A 156 9.99 13.81 -51.42
C GLY A 156 11.11 12.90 -50.91
N ASP A 157 11.05 11.58 -51.11
CA ASP A 157 11.52 10.81 -52.30
C ASP A 157 13.06 10.81 -52.44
N GLY A 158 13.81 9.73 -52.61
CA GLY A 158 13.53 8.31 -52.84
C GLY A 158 14.82 7.49 -52.95
N SER A 159 14.62 6.17 -53.05
CA SER A 159 15.35 5.16 -53.84
C SER A 159 16.83 4.76 -53.56
N THR A 160 16.96 3.47 -53.20
CA THR A 160 17.88 2.42 -53.73
C THR A 160 19.41 2.60 -53.72
N GLU A 161 20.11 1.61 -53.11
CA GLU A 161 20.86 0.52 -53.79
C GLU A 161 22.12 0.04 -53.04
N ARG A 162 22.57 -1.15 -53.43
CA ARG A 162 23.56 -2.07 -52.82
C ARG A 162 25.00 -1.55 -52.94
N GLY A 163 25.92 -2.05 -52.10
CA GLY A 163 27.35 -2.06 -52.48
C GLY A 163 28.34 -2.36 -51.38
N ARG A 164 29.00 -3.53 -51.48
CA ARG A 164 30.21 -3.94 -50.75
C ARG A 164 31.38 -2.96 -50.98
N ALA A 165 32.30 -2.81 -50.01
CA ALA A 165 33.71 -3.22 -50.15
C ALA A 165 34.60 -2.77 -48.97
N ARG A 166 35.67 -3.57 -48.80
CA ARG A 166 36.75 -3.61 -47.80
C ARG A 166 37.73 -2.43 -47.85
N ALA A 167 38.60 -2.46 -46.81
CA ALA A 167 40.04 -2.13 -46.77
C ALA A 167 40.38 -0.79 -46.08
N LEU A 168 41.46 -0.61 -45.32
CA LEU A 168 42.56 -1.44 -44.79
C LEU A 168 43.36 -0.53 -43.82
N GLY A 169 44.03 -1.14 -42.84
CA GLY A 169 45.31 -0.68 -42.28
C GLY A 169 45.27 -0.02 -40.89
N ASP A 170 46.26 -0.17 -40.01
CA ASP A 170 47.38 -1.11 -39.84
C ASP A 170 48.10 -0.71 -38.53
N GLY A 171 48.80 -1.66 -37.89
CA GLY A 171 49.88 -1.45 -36.91
C GLY A 171 49.49 -1.08 -35.48
N GLY A 172 50.01 -1.67 -34.40
CA GLY A 172 51.12 -2.59 -34.15
C GLY A 172 51.46 -2.44 -32.65
N SER A 173 51.31 -3.50 -31.85
CA SER A 173 52.40 -4.31 -31.25
C SER A 173 53.26 -3.63 -30.17
N GLY A 174 53.36 -4.28 -29.00
CA GLY A 174 54.30 -3.95 -27.92
C GLY A 174 54.05 -4.78 -26.66
N ARG A 175 54.71 -5.94 -26.58
CA ARG A 175 54.70 -6.92 -25.47
C ARG A 175 55.88 -6.69 -24.50
N SER A 176 55.76 -7.37 -23.34
CA SER A 176 56.82 -7.84 -22.41
C SER A 176 57.19 -6.82 -21.32
N GLY A 177 57.04 -7.10 -20.02
CA GLY A 177 57.73 -8.13 -19.21
C GLY A 177 58.85 -7.41 -18.42
N ASP A 178 59.24 -7.68 -17.19
CA ASP A 178 58.99 -8.72 -16.21
C ASP A 178 59.57 -8.24 -14.85
N ASP A 179 59.24 -8.96 -13.78
CA ASP A 179 60.02 -9.20 -12.54
C ASP A 179 60.45 -8.11 -11.53
N GLY A 180 60.00 -8.30 -10.28
CA GLY A 180 60.88 -8.98 -9.31
C GLY A 180 61.15 -8.36 -7.92
N SER A 181 60.56 -9.00 -6.89
CA SER A 181 61.17 -9.38 -5.56
C SER A 181 61.42 -8.28 -4.49
N ASN A 182 61.47 -8.49 -3.16
CA ASN A 182 61.47 -9.67 -2.28
C ASN A 182 61.30 -9.28 -0.77
N GLY A 183 60.95 -10.28 0.08
CA GLY A 183 61.36 -10.42 1.49
C GLY A 183 60.29 -10.17 2.57
N GLY A 184 60.00 -11.01 3.58
CA GLY A 184 60.58 -12.28 4.06
C GLY A 184 60.50 -12.39 5.61
N SER A 185 60.35 -13.63 6.14
CA SER A 185 60.52 -14.12 7.55
C SER A 185 59.35 -14.06 8.55
N VAL A 186 59.08 -15.04 9.45
CA VAL A 186 59.64 -16.37 9.85
C VAL A 186 58.58 -17.08 10.72
N ALA A 187 58.62 -18.41 10.81
CA ALA A 187 57.74 -19.29 11.61
C ALA A 187 58.41 -19.95 12.84
N ALA A 188 57.54 -20.48 13.73
CA ALA A 188 57.65 -21.67 14.63
C ALA A 188 58.18 -21.52 16.09
N PRO A 189 57.91 -22.48 17.04
CA PRO A 189 56.73 -23.36 17.28
C PRO A 189 56.31 -23.57 18.78
N GLY A 190 55.14 -24.21 19.00
CA GLY A 190 54.94 -25.29 20.01
C GLY A 190 54.38 -24.98 21.42
N SER A 191 53.18 -25.49 21.74
CA SER A 191 52.94 -26.54 22.76
C SER A 191 51.42 -26.75 22.97
N GLY A 192 51.01 -28.01 23.05
CA GLY A 192 49.63 -28.40 23.36
C GLY A 192 49.49 -28.84 24.82
N CYS A 193 48.31 -28.62 25.39
CA CYS A 193 47.75 -29.44 26.45
C CYS A 193 46.22 -29.40 26.38
N ASP A 194 45.63 -30.59 26.51
CA ASP A 194 44.21 -30.92 26.50
C ASP A 194 43.38 -30.24 27.60
N GLY A 195 42.06 -30.16 27.37
CA GLY A 195 41.10 -30.26 28.48
C GLY A 195 39.78 -29.49 28.33
N GLY A 196 38.79 -30.11 27.68
CA GLY A 196 37.43 -30.21 28.24
C GLY A 196 36.48 -29.00 28.17
N GLY A 197 35.52 -29.09 27.24
CA GLY A 197 34.09 -29.05 27.57
C GLY A 197 33.42 -27.68 27.74
N GLY A 198 32.60 -27.32 26.75
CA GLY A 198 31.56 -26.30 26.91
C GLY A 198 31.56 -25.26 25.79
N ALA A 199 31.36 -25.69 24.55
CA ALA A 199 31.09 -24.76 23.46
C ALA A 199 29.74 -24.08 23.72
N ALA A 200 29.81 -22.85 24.25
CA ALA A 200 28.75 -21.87 24.11
C ALA A 200 28.56 -21.63 22.61
N GLY A 201 27.55 -22.29 22.04
CA GLY A 201 27.10 -22.03 20.69
C GLY A 201 26.63 -20.59 20.61
N THR A 202 27.46 -19.73 20.02
CA THR A 202 27.03 -18.44 19.49
C THR A 202 26.03 -18.73 18.38
N HIS A 203 24.75 -18.80 18.72
CA HIS A 203 23.66 -18.67 17.77
C HIS A 203 23.63 -17.22 17.28
N THR A 204 24.53 -16.89 16.36
CA THR A 204 24.48 -15.68 15.53
C THR A 204 24.07 -16.09 14.12
N HIS A 205 22.87 -16.64 14.01
CA HIS A 205 22.03 -16.42 12.85
C HIS A 205 20.78 -15.74 13.39
N ALA A 206 20.86 -14.42 13.52
CA ALA A 206 19.66 -13.62 13.59
C ALA A 206 18.93 -13.88 12.26
N ASP A 207 17.80 -14.58 12.33
CA ASP A 207 16.77 -14.49 11.30
C ASP A 207 16.51 -13.01 11.10
N ALA A 208 17.13 -12.44 10.07
CA ALA A 208 16.81 -11.11 9.59
C ALA A 208 15.39 -11.24 9.05
N ALA A 209 14.39 -11.04 9.93
CA ALA A 209 13.01 -10.90 9.54
C ALA A 209 12.98 -9.93 8.36
N CYS A 210 12.68 -10.44 7.17
CA CYS A 210 12.72 -9.65 5.95
C CYS A 210 11.75 -8.49 6.14
N LEU A 211 12.27 -7.27 6.29
CA LEU A 211 11.41 -6.10 6.52
C LEU A 211 10.40 -6.01 5.37
N THR A 212 9.12 -5.90 5.71
CA THR A 212 8.05 -5.69 4.73
C THR A 212 7.62 -4.23 4.77
N HIS A 213 8.28 -3.41 3.97
CA HIS A 213 7.76 -2.08 3.67
C HIS A 213 6.52 -2.19 2.79
N SER A 214 5.52 -1.39 3.10
CA SER A 214 4.22 -1.39 2.44
C SER A 214 4.03 -0.15 1.58
N ALA A 215 3.45 -0.33 0.41
CA ALA A 215 3.05 0.73 -0.49
C ALA A 215 1.56 0.64 -0.85
N ALA A 216 0.99 1.77 -1.24
CA ALA A 216 -0.32 1.86 -1.87
C ALA A 216 -0.28 2.76 -3.10
N ILE A 217 -1.17 2.51 -4.05
CA ILE A 217 -1.25 3.25 -5.31
C ILE A 217 -2.66 3.84 -5.45
N VAL A 218 -2.74 5.12 -5.80
CA VAL A 218 -3.99 5.83 -6.11
C VAL A 218 -3.94 6.22 -7.58
N ILE A 219 -4.75 5.58 -8.41
CA ILE A 219 -4.92 5.92 -9.82
C ILE A 219 -6.13 6.84 -9.95
N ILE A 220 -5.96 7.97 -10.64
CA ILE A 220 -6.93 9.07 -10.70
C ILE A 220 -7.29 9.29 -12.18
N GLY A 221 -8.57 9.18 -12.51
CA GLY A 221 -9.06 9.40 -13.87
C GLY A 221 -10.47 8.84 -14.11
N ASP A 222 -11.41 9.68 -14.53
CA ASP A 222 -12.78 9.29 -14.88
C ASP A 222 -12.85 8.32 -16.08
N GLU A 223 -11.90 8.42 -17.01
CA GLU A 223 -11.79 7.57 -18.19
C GLU A 223 -11.49 6.10 -17.83
N LEU A 224 -10.82 5.88 -16.69
CA LEU A 224 -10.52 4.55 -16.16
C LEU A 224 -11.77 3.94 -15.54
N LEU A 225 -12.51 4.71 -14.75
CA LEU A 225 -13.76 4.26 -14.12
C LEU A 225 -14.88 4.03 -15.13
N SER A 226 -14.87 4.77 -16.24
CA SER A 226 -15.80 4.56 -17.36
C SER A 226 -15.35 3.47 -18.34
N GLY A 227 -14.16 2.89 -18.16
CA GLY A 227 -13.62 1.82 -19.00
C GLY A 227 -13.23 2.25 -20.42
N LYS A 228 -13.04 3.56 -20.66
CA LYS A 228 -12.60 4.09 -21.97
C LYS A 228 -11.12 3.86 -22.21
N VAL A 229 -10.35 3.76 -21.12
CA VAL A 229 -8.91 3.54 -21.15
C VAL A 229 -8.59 2.36 -20.24
N GLU A 230 -7.76 1.46 -20.73
CA GLU A 230 -7.19 0.37 -19.92
C GLU A 230 -6.04 0.92 -19.06
N ASP A 231 -6.06 0.62 -17.77
CA ASP A 231 -4.95 1.02 -16.90
C ASP A 231 -3.70 0.18 -17.15
N VAL A 232 -2.59 0.87 -17.41
CA VAL A 232 -1.25 0.28 -17.49
C VAL A 232 -0.34 0.75 -16.36
N ASN A 233 -0.73 1.81 -15.64
CA ASN A 233 0.10 2.47 -14.65
C ASN A 233 0.15 1.68 -13.35
N ALA A 234 -0.97 1.16 -12.86
CA ALA A 234 -0.95 0.32 -11.65
C ALA A 234 -0.16 -0.96 -11.91
N ARG A 235 -0.34 -1.60 -13.07
CA ARG A 235 0.44 -2.79 -13.46
C ARG A 235 1.94 -2.51 -13.41
N PHE A 236 2.38 -1.42 -14.04
CA PHE A 236 3.78 -1.02 -14.04
C PHE A 236 4.32 -0.75 -12.62
N LEU A 237 3.62 0.08 -11.83
CA LEU A 237 4.05 0.43 -10.48
C LEU A 237 4.08 -0.78 -9.55
N CYS A 238 3.10 -1.68 -9.62
CA CYS A 238 3.08 -2.92 -8.84
C CYS A 238 4.32 -3.78 -9.13
N ARG A 239 4.65 -3.99 -10.41
CA ARG A 239 5.84 -4.77 -10.80
C ARG A 239 7.12 -4.14 -10.30
N GLU A 240 7.27 -2.83 -10.51
CA GLU A 240 8.47 -2.12 -10.12
C GLU A 240 8.65 -2.07 -8.59
N LEU A 241 7.60 -1.83 -7.81
CA LEU A 241 7.64 -1.87 -6.34
C LEU A 241 8.01 -3.26 -5.83
N ARG A 242 7.43 -4.32 -6.42
CA ARG A 242 7.76 -5.71 -6.06
C ARG A 242 9.20 -6.06 -6.37
N SER A 243 9.74 -5.57 -7.49
CA SER A 243 11.17 -5.71 -7.84
C SER A 243 12.11 -5.05 -6.83
N LEU A 244 11.60 -4.12 -6.02
CA LEU A 244 12.32 -3.46 -4.93
C LEU A 244 11.98 -4.05 -3.55
N GLY A 245 11.13 -5.07 -3.47
CA GLY A 245 10.71 -5.68 -2.20
C GLY A 245 9.58 -4.95 -1.47
N TRP A 246 8.90 -3.99 -2.10
CA TRP A 246 7.76 -3.31 -1.49
C TRP A 246 6.49 -4.13 -1.64
N GLN A 247 5.81 -4.38 -0.54
CA GLN A 247 4.49 -5.02 -0.53
C GLN A 247 3.44 -3.99 -0.94
N VAL A 248 2.92 -4.10 -2.16
CA VAL A 248 1.72 -3.33 -2.52
C VAL A 248 0.53 -3.94 -1.81
N THR A 249 -0.12 -3.15 -0.95
CA THR A 249 -1.24 -3.60 -0.12
C THR A 249 -2.59 -3.22 -0.72
N ARG A 250 -2.65 -2.10 -1.44
CA ARG A 250 -3.86 -1.56 -2.05
C ARG A 250 -3.53 -0.79 -3.33
N VAL A 251 -4.38 -0.98 -4.33
CA VAL A 251 -4.51 -0.10 -5.50
C VAL A 251 -5.95 0.39 -5.50
N VAL A 252 -6.14 1.70 -5.60
CA VAL A 252 -7.47 2.33 -5.58
C VAL A 252 -7.61 3.22 -6.80
N PHE A 253 -8.72 3.08 -7.50
CA PHE A 253 -9.10 3.93 -8.62
C PHE A 253 -10.14 4.92 -8.13
N VAL A 254 -9.91 6.21 -8.36
CA VAL A 254 -10.80 7.29 -7.93
C VAL A 254 -11.11 8.23 -9.10
N PRO A 255 -12.30 8.88 -9.10
CA PRO A 255 -12.64 9.86 -10.12
C PRO A 255 -11.78 11.12 -9.98
N ASP A 256 -11.88 12.01 -10.97
CA ASP A 256 -11.32 13.37 -10.95
C ASP A 256 -12.11 14.30 -10.00
N ASP A 257 -12.21 13.89 -8.74
CA ASP A 257 -12.92 14.61 -7.67
C ASP A 257 -11.99 14.88 -6.48
N VAL A 258 -12.06 16.11 -5.96
CA VAL A 258 -11.17 16.58 -4.89
C VAL A 258 -11.38 15.82 -3.58
N ASP A 259 -12.62 15.50 -3.22
CA ASP A 259 -12.95 14.84 -1.96
C ASP A 259 -12.63 13.35 -2.00
N GLU A 260 -12.90 12.68 -3.13
CA GLU A 260 -12.54 11.28 -3.34
C GLU A 260 -11.03 11.06 -3.31
N ILE A 261 -10.27 11.91 -4.03
CA ILE A 261 -8.80 11.89 -3.99
C ILE A 261 -8.31 12.16 -2.56
N ALA A 262 -8.85 13.16 -1.89
CA ALA A 262 -8.42 13.52 -0.53
C ALA A 262 -8.68 12.38 0.47
N SER A 263 -9.84 11.74 0.39
CA SER A 263 -10.24 10.62 1.23
C SER A 263 -9.31 9.42 1.03
N ALA A 264 -9.10 9.01 -0.23
CA ALA A 264 -8.24 7.87 -0.56
C ALA A 264 -6.78 8.11 -0.14
N VAL A 265 -6.21 9.28 -0.50
CA VAL A 265 -4.82 9.62 -0.14
C VAL A 265 -4.65 9.67 1.38
N ARG A 266 -5.56 10.33 2.12
CA ARG A 266 -5.49 10.43 3.58
C ARG A 266 -5.57 9.07 4.25
N ALA A 267 -6.51 8.22 3.83
CA ALA A 267 -6.71 6.89 4.41
C ALA A 267 -5.51 5.98 4.19
N LEU A 268 -4.91 6.03 2.99
CA LEU A 268 -3.75 5.20 2.66
C LEU A 268 -2.46 5.73 3.31
N ALA A 269 -2.21 7.03 3.24
CA ALA A 269 -1.01 7.65 3.80
C ALA A 269 -0.85 7.39 5.31
N ALA A 270 -1.96 7.15 6.02
CA ALA A 270 -1.96 6.82 7.45
C ALA A 270 -1.53 5.38 7.77
N VAL A 271 -1.58 4.45 6.81
CA VAL A 271 -1.40 3.01 7.06
C VAL A 271 -0.32 2.34 6.22
N VAL A 272 0.26 3.05 5.25
CA VAL A 272 1.38 2.55 4.45
C VAL A 272 2.60 3.45 4.53
N HIS A 273 3.78 2.89 4.22
CA HIS A 273 5.04 3.61 4.27
C HIS A 273 5.18 4.59 3.09
N VAL A 274 4.60 4.27 1.93
CA VAL A 274 4.60 5.13 0.72
C VAL A 274 3.27 5.05 -0.02
N VAL A 275 2.75 6.20 -0.46
CA VAL A 275 1.62 6.32 -1.39
C VAL A 275 2.12 6.89 -2.71
N LEU A 276 1.79 6.24 -3.82
CA LEU A 276 2.04 6.76 -5.16
C LEU A 276 0.70 7.17 -5.79
N THR A 277 0.58 8.41 -6.26
CA THR A 277 -0.57 8.83 -7.06
C THR A 277 -0.19 8.86 -8.54
N ALA A 278 -1.12 8.56 -9.43
CA ALA A 278 -0.94 8.68 -10.88
C ALA A 278 -2.20 9.24 -11.54
N GLY A 279 -2.07 10.36 -12.25
CA GLY A 279 -3.19 11.03 -12.95
C GLY A 279 -3.58 12.39 -12.37
N GLY A 280 -4.37 13.16 -13.14
CA GLY A 280 -5.00 14.42 -12.70
C GLY A 280 -4.04 15.59 -12.33
N ILE A 281 -2.85 15.67 -12.93
CA ILE A 281 -1.84 16.73 -12.64
C ILE A 281 -1.54 17.67 -13.81
N GLY A 282 -2.26 17.54 -14.92
CA GLY A 282 -2.11 18.39 -16.08
C GLY A 282 -2.75 19.78 -15.92
N PRO A 283 -2.90 20.50 -17.05
CA PRO A 283 -3.42 21.85 -17.07
C PRO A 283 -4.95 21.95 -17.24
N THR A 284 -5.67 20.86 -17.53
CA THR A 284 -7.11 20.90 -17.86
C THR A 284 -7.97 21.01 -16.62
N LEU A 285 -9.25 21.39 -16.73
CA LEU A 285 -10.09 21.74 -15.57
C LEU A 285 -10.24 20.59 -14.55
N ASP A 286 -10.41 19.39 -15.08
CA ASP A 286 -10.52 18.09 -14.40
C ASP A 286 -9.24 17.62 -13.72
N ASP A 287 -8.06 18.16 -14.05
CA ASP A 287 -6.82 17.86 -13.31
C ASP A 287 -6.87 18.43 -11.88
N VAL A 288 -7.36 17.65 -10.91
CA VAL A 288 -7.61 18.10 -9.53
C VAL A 288 -6.78 17.36 -8.48
N THR A 289 -5.83 16.52 -8.86
CA THR A 289 -4.99 15.72 -7.94
C THR A 289 -4.28 16.58 -6.90
N MET A 290 -3.67 17.70 -7.29
CA MET A 290 -2.97 18.58 -6.34
C MET A 290 -3.92 19.21 -5.31
N LYS A 291 -5.15 19.52 -5.72
CA LYS A 291 -6.22 20.00 -4.83
C LYS A 291 -6.63 18.93 -3.83
N GLY A 292 -6.84 17.71 -4.31
CA GLY A 292 -7.15 16.56 -3.47
C GLY A 292 -6.04 16.27 -2.46
N ILE A 293 -4.78 16.29 -2.89
CA ILE A 293 -3.62 16.10 -2.00
C ILE A 293 -3.54 17.21 -0.95
N ALA A 294 -3.68 18.49 -1.34
CA ALA A 294 -3.67 19.62 -0.40
C ALA A 294 -4.76 19.46 0.68
N ARG A 295 -5.97 19.05 0.29
CA ARG A 295 -7.07 18.73 1.21
C ARG A 295 -6.78 17.49 2.06
N ALA A 296 -6.12 16.47 1.52
CA ALA A 296 -5.75 15.26 2.26
C ALA A 296 -4.83 15.59 3.44
N VAL A 297 -3.83 16.43 3.21
CA VAL A 297 -2.80 16.82 4.19
C VAL A 297 -3.16 18.04 5.04
N GLY A 298 -4.29 18.70 4.75
CA GLY A 298 -4.75 19.88 5.49
C GLY A 298 -3.89 21.13 5.26
N GLN A 299 -3.34 21.31 4.06
CA GLN A 299 -2.54 22.49 3.68
C GLN A 299 -3.28 23.34 2.66
N PRO A 300 -3.05 24.68 2.63
CA PRO A 300 -3.57 25.51 1.56
C PRO A 300 -2.94 25.13 0.22
N LEU A 301 -3.76 25.16 -0.82
CA LEU A 301 -3.29 25.07 -2.21
C LEU A 301 -2.73 26.44 -2.62
N VAL A 302 -1.48 26.47 -3.07
CA VAL A 302 -0.79 27.69 -3.50
C VAL A 302 -0.08 27.44 -4.82
N ARG A 303 0.22 28.52 -5.55
CA ARG A 303 1.20 28.46 -6.65
C ARG A 303 2.59 28.40 -6.03
N LEU A 304 3.28 27.29 -6.26
CA LEU A 304 4.63 27.06 -5.75
C LEU A 304 5.61 27.93 -6.55
N PRO A 305 6.27 28.93 -5.94
CA PRO A 305 7.11 29.88 -6.68
C PRO A 305 8.20 29.19 -7.50
N ALA A 306 8.81 28.14 -6.97
CA ALA A 306 9.83 27.35 -7.65
C ALA A 306 9.30 26.59 -8.89
N LEU A 307 8.01 26.20 -8.92
CA LEU A 307 7.40 25.64 -10.14
C LEU A 307 7.07 26.75 -11.15
N VAL A 308 6.57 27.90 -10.69
CA VAL A 308 6.30 29.06 -11.56
C VAL A 308 7.57 29.48 -12.30
N GLU A 309 8.70 29.56 -11.59
CA GLU A 309 10.01 29.91 -12.17
C GLU A 309 10.46 28.89 -13.24
N ARG A 310 10.25 27.59 -12.98
CA ARG A 310 10.57 26.51 -13.93
C ARG A 310 9.72 26.58 -15.19
N LEU A 311 8.41 26.80 -15.03
CA LEU A 311 7.49 26.95 -16.14
C LEU A 311 7.82 28.21 -16.96
N SER A 312 8.09 29.32 -16.29
CA SER A 312 8.53 30.58 -16.92
C SER A 312 9.77 30.32 -17.78
N SER A 313 10.79 29.67 -17.21
CA SER A 313 12.01 29.31 -17.94
C SER A 313 11.76 28.37 -19.11
N TYR A 314 10.78 27.47 -19.00
CA TYR A 314 10.46 26.50 -20.06
C TYR A 314 9.66 27.10 -21.21
N PHE A 315 8.71 28.01 -20.92
CA PHE A 315 7.81 28.61 -21.91
C PHE A 315 8.30 29.97 -22.45
N GLY A 316 9.51 30.41 -22.09
CA GLY A 316 10.13 31.61 -22.65
C GLY A 316 9.84 32.91 -21.88
N GLY A 317 9.53 32.81 -20.59
CA GLY A 317 9.37 33.93 -19.66
C GLY A 317 7.99 33.98 -19.01
N GLU A 318 7.86 34.82 -17.96
CA GLU A 318 6.64 34.89 -17.16
C GLU A 318 5.45 35.44 -17.96
N ALA A 319 5.71 36.36 -18.89
CA ALA A 319 4.70 36.91 -19.80
C ALA A 319 4.10 35.87 -20.78
N ALA A 320 4.76 34.73 -20.97
CA ALA A 320 4.27 33.63 -21.80
C ALA A 320 3.43 32.60 -21.01
N LEU A 321 3.33 32.74 -19.68
CA LEU A 321 2.56 31.84 -18.86
C LEU A 321 1.05 32.14 -18.95
N THR A 322 0.28 31.11 -19.26
CA THR A 322 -1.18 31.14 -19.19
C THR A 322 -1.63 30.67 -17.81
N GLU A 323 -2.90 30.91 -17.47
CA GLU A 323 -3.49 30.35 -16.25
C GLU A 323 -3.46 28.81 -16.24
N ALA A 324 -3.55 28.17 -17.40
CA ALA A 324 -3.39 26.72 -17.55
C ALA A 324 -1.95 26.26 -17.21
N HIS A 325 -0.93 27.05 -17.58
CA HIS A 325 0.44 26.79 -17.12
C HIS A 325 0.56 26.98 -15.61
N LEU A 326 0.03 28.08 -15.07
CA LEU A 326 0.12 28.40 -13.65
C LEU A 326 -0.63 27.38 -12.77
N LYS A 327 -1.69 26.75 -13.29
CA LYS A 327 -2.37 25.62 -12.63
C LYS A 327 -1.41 24.46 -12.36
N MET A 328 -0.52 24.13 -13.29
CA MET A 328 0.48 23.07 -13.10
C MET A 328 1.55 23.42 -12.04
N ALA A 329 1.62 24.69 -11.61
CA ALA A 329 2.44 25.11 -10.47
C ALA A 329 1.69 25.07 -9.13
N GLU A 330 0.42 24.68 -9.11
CA GLU A 330 -0.35 24.56 -7.87
C GLU A 330 0.05 23.31 -7.10
N GLY A 331 0.14 23.44 -5.77
CA GLY A 331 0.39 22.34 -4.87
C GLY A 331 0.17 22.74 -3.41
N PRO A 332 0.24 21.77 -2.47
CA PRO A 332 0.27 22.07 -1.05
C PRO A 332 1.44 23.01 -0.71
N GLN A 333 1.24 23.95 0.19
CA GLN A 333 2.24 24.97 0.55
C GLN A 333 3.64 24.41 0.89
N HIS A 334 3.71 23.24 1.52
CA HIS A 334 4.96 22.60 1.92
C HIS A 334 5.21 21.31 1.11
N MET A 335 5.39 21.48 -0.20
CA MET A 335 5.70 20.39 -1.12
C MET A 335 7.20 20.34 -1.42
N ASP A 336 7.77 19.14 -1.37
CA ASP A 336 9.14 18.88 -1.80
C ASP A 336 9.19 18.79 -3.33
N LEU A 337 10.09 19.58 -3.93
CA LEU A 337 10.42 19.52 -5.35
C LEU A 337 11.78 18.82 -5.49
N ILE A 338 11.75 17.60 -6.00
CA ILE A 338 12.93 16.75 -6.09
C ILE A 338 13.47 16.78 -7.52
N ASP A 339 14.68 17.31 -7.67
CA ASP A 339 15.40 17.30 -8.93
C ASP A 339 15.95 15.92 -9.28
N TYR A 340 15.95 15.66 -10.59
CA TYR A 340 16.49 14.45 -11.18
C TYR A 340 16.90 14.69 -12.63
N ASN A 341 17.83 13.89 -13.12
CA ASN A 341 18.25 13.90 -14.51
C ASN A 341 17.33 13.03 -15.36
N LEU A 342 17.12 13.44 -16.62
CA LEU A 342 16.40 12.63 -17.58
C LEU A 342 17.07 11.26 -17.75
N PRO A 343 16.30 10.17 -17.93
CA PRO A 343 16.87 8.84 -18.15
C PRO A 343 17.91 8.85 -19.28
N GLY A 344 19.13 8.39 -18.98
CA GLY A 344 20.21 8.32 -19.97
C GLY A 344 20.83 9.66 -20.37
N SER A 345 20.63 10.73 -19.59
CA SER A 345 21.17 12.06 -19.86
C SER A 345 21.65 12.76 -18.58
N ASP A 346 22.59 13.70 -18.70
CA ASP A 346 22.96 14.63 -17.62
C ASP A 346 22.04 15.86 -17.54
N GLN A 347 21.05 15.96 -18.43
CA GLN A 347 20.09 17.05 -18.43
C GLN A 347 19.12 16.92 -17.23
N VAL A 348 19.10 17.95 -16.37
CA VAL A 348 18.12 18.06 -15.28
C VAL A 348 16.71 18.26 -15.85
N SER A 349 15.76 17.49 -15.34
CA SER A 349 14.36 17.59 -15.72
C SER A 349 13.79 18.96 -15.34
N LYS A 350 13.07 19.57 -16.28
CA LYS A 350 12.35 20.83 -16.03
C LYS A 350 11.16 20.65 -15.10
N PHE A 351 10.63 19.42 -14.99
CA PHE A 351 9.48 19.07 -14.17
C PHE A 351 9.90 18.14 -13.03
N PRO A 352 10.11 18.67 -11.80
CA PRO A 352 10.64 17.89 -10.68
C PRO A 352 9.69 16.77 -10.26
N LEU A 353 10.21 15.77 -9.56
CA LEU A 353 9.38 14.80 -8.85
C LEU A 353 8.79 15.50 -7.63
N LEU A 354 7.47 15.40 -7.47
CA LEU A 354 6.74 16.10 -6.41
C LEU A 354 6.42 15.13 -5.29
N ARG A 355 6.70 15.56 -4.05
CA ARG A 355 6.49 14.76 -2.85
C ARG A 355 5.92 15.61 -1.73
N ILE A 356 5.03 15.02 -0.93
CA ILE A 356 4.65 15.57 0.37
C ILE A 356 4.50 14.42 1.37
N ASN A 357 5.15 14.51 2.52
CA ASN A 357 5.20 13.43 3.51
C ASN A 357 5.66 12.10 2.86
N ASN A 358 4.84 11.05 2.93
CA ASN A 358 5.03 9.75 2.27
C ASN A 358 4.30 9.62 0.93
N ILE A 359 3.81 10.72 0.35
CA ILE A 359 3.02 10.75 -0.89
C ILE A 359 3.90 11.25 -2.03
N TYR A 360 4.00 10.49 -3.12
CA TYR A 360 4.67 10.88 -4.36
C TYR A 360 3.65 11.04 -5.49
N VAL A 361 3.82 12.09 -6.28
CA VAL A 361 2.87 12.45 -7.34
C VAL A 361 3.45 12.16 -8.72
N LEU A 362 2.77 11.30 -9.47
CA LEU A 362 3.16 10.89 -10.82
C LEU A 362 2.08 11.29 -11.85
N PRO A 363 2.46 11.55 -13.11
CA PRO A 363 1.52 11.85 -14.19
C PRO A 363 0.72 10.61 -14.59
N GLY A 364 -0.46 10.82 -15.18
CA GLY A 364 -1.27 9.74 -15.77
C GLY A 364 -0.74 9.23 -17.11
N VAL A 365 0.02 10.05 -17.85
CA VAL A 365 0.62 9.65 -19.12
C VAL A 365 1.73 8.61 -18.86
N PRO A 366 1.64 7.37 -19.40
CA PRO A 366 2.55 6.28 -19.03
C PRO A 366 4.03 6.58 -19.26
N SER A 367 4.38 7.20 -20.39
CA SER A 367 5.78 7.54 -20.70
C SER A 367 6.39 8.51 -19.70
N LEU A 368 5.62 9.52 -19.27
CA LEU A 368 6.05 10.49 -18.25
C LEU A 368 6.11 9.86 -16.86
N LEU A 369 5.22 8.90 -16.58
CA LEU A 369 5.23 8.15 -15.32
C LEU A 369 6.51 7.32 -15.21
N VAL A 370 6.85 6.55 -16.25
CA VAL A 370 8.08 5.75 -16.31
C VAL A 370 9.32 6.63 -16.13
N GLN A 371 9.33 7.81 -16.74
CA GLN A 371 10.38 8.81 -16.58
C GLN A 371 10.50 9.32 -15.13
N LYS A 372 9.39 9.65 -14.46
CA LYS A 372 9.43 10.05 -13.03
C LYS A 372 9.77 8.87 -12.12
N TRP A 373 9.35 7.66 -12.49
CA TRP A 373 9.68 6.44 -11.76
C TRP A 373 11.17 6.18 -11.72
N SER A 374 11.91 6.42 -12.82
CA SER A 374 13.38 6.24 -12.81
C SER A 374 14.08 7.13 -11.79
N ALA A 375 13.49 8.28 -11.44
CA ALA A 375 13.98 9.17 -10.40
C ALA A 375 13.58 8.70 -8.99
N LEU A 376 12.38 8.15 -8.85
CA LEU A 376 11.85 7.65 -7.58
C LEU A 376 12.49 6.32 -7.18
N LYS A 377 12.73 5.41 -8.13
CA LYS A 377 13.23 4.05 -7.90
C LYS A 377 14.49 3.99 -7.03
N PRO A 378 15.55 4.79 -7.25
CA PRO A 378 16.72 4.80 -6.37
C PRO A 378 16.43 5.24 -4.93
N ARG A 379 15.39 6.05 -4.73
CA ARG A 379 15.00 6.58 -3.40
C ARG A 379 14.16 5.60 -2.60
N LEU A 380 13.45 4.70 -3.29
CA LEU A 380 12.72 3.59 -2.67
C LEU A 380 13.57 2.32 -2.54
N LYS A 381 14.76 2.29 -3.16
CA LYS A 381 15.65 1.15 -3.09
C LYS A 381 16.38 1.17 -1.75
N GLU A 382 15.98 0.28 -0.86
CA GLU A 382 16.63 0.07 0.43
C GLU A 382 17.35 -1.28 0.45
N ALA A 383 18.61 -1.30 0.91
CA ALA A 383 19.42 -2.52 0.90
C ALA A 383 18.82 -3.65 1.77
N ALA A 384 18.01 -3.31 2.77
CA ALA A 384 17.35 -4.27 3.66
C ALA A 384 16.07 -4.89 3.07
N LEU A 385 15.57 -4.38 1.94
CA LEU A 385 14.37 -4.90 1.28
C LEU A 385 14.77 -5.95 0.24
N ALA A 386 14.58 -7.22 0.56
CA ALA A 386 14.72 -8.28 -0.42
C ALA A 386 13.61 -8.18 -1.48
N PRO A 387 13.95 -8.28 -2.78
CA PRO A 387 12.98 -8.27 -3.85
C PRO A 387 12.08 -9.49 -3.78
N PHE A 388 10.85 -9.36 -4.26
CA PHE A 388 10.03 -10.54 -4.51
C PHE A 388 10.60 -11.34 -5.69
N ARG A 389 10.54 -12.66 -5.56
CA ARG A 389 10.83 -13.65 -6.59
C ARG A 389 9.58 -14.45 -6.84
N ASN A 390 9.37 -14.84 -8.09
CA ASN A 390 8.25 -15.70 -8.44
C ASN A 390 8.69 -16.95 -9.21
N ALA A 391 7.87 -17.98 -9.11
CA ALA A 391 7.94 -19.16 -9.95
C ALA A 391 6.54 -19.48 -10.46
N THR A 392 6.46 -19.80 -11.75
CA THR A 392 5.23 -20.07 -12.47
C THR A 392 5.33 -21.47 -13.05
N LEU A 393 4.44 -22.36 -12.62
CA LEU A 393 4.32 -23.72 -13.13
C LEU A 393 3.10 -23.79 -14.05
N ARG A 394 3.32 -24.16 -15.31
CA ARG A 394 2.25 -24.34 -16.30
C ARG A 394 1.92 -25.82 -16.40
N LEU A 395 0.66 -26.17 -16.22
CA LEU A 395 0.16 -27.54 -16.20
C LEU A 395 -0.77 -27.80 -17.38
N SER A 396 -0.73 -29.00 -17.95
CA SER A 396 -1.62 -29.46 -19.04
C SER A 396 -3.01 -29.90 -18.54
N LEU A 397 -3.30 -29.70 -17.26
CA LEU A 397 -4.52 -30.14 -16.58
C LEU A 397 -5.68 -29.17 -16.83
N LYS A 398 -6.90 -29.73 -16.95
CA LYS A 398 -8.14 -28.95 -17.14
C LYS A 398 -9.02 -28.85 -15.90
N ASP A 399 -8.77 -29.69 -14.90
CA ASP A 399 -9.55 -29.76 -13.66
C ASP A 399 -8.67 -29.36 -12.47
N GLU A 400 -8.93 -28.16 -11.95
CA GLU A 400 -8.21 -27.58 -10.82
C GLU A 400 -8.37 -28.38 -9.52
N THR A 401 -9.45 -29.15 -9.39
CA THR A 401 -9.67 -29.98 -8.20
C THR A 401 -8.59 -31.04 -8.03
N THR A 402 -7.94 -31.45 -9.13
CA THR A 402 -6.82 -32.41 -9.13
C THR A 402 -5.61 -31.90 -8.35
N ILE A 403 -5.36 -30.59 -8.38
CA ILE A 403 -4.19 -29.97 -7.74
C ILE A 403 -4.53 -29.30 -6.40
N ALA A 404 -5.81 -29.14 -6.06
CA ALA A 404 -6.22 -28.49 -4.81
C ALA A 404 -5.59 -29.10 -3.54
N PRO A 405 -5.50 -30.44 -3.38
CA PRO A 405 -4.82 -31.02 -2.21
C PRO A 405 -3.33 -30.67 -2.13
N ALA A 406 -2.65 -30.62 -3.30
CA ALA A 406 -1.24 -30.25 -3.39
C ALA A 406 -1.04 -28.79 -2.96
N LEU A 407 -1.87 -27.88 -3.46
CA LEU A 407 -1.84 -26.46 -3.10
C LEU A 407 -2.07 -26.25 -1.60
N VAL A 408 -3.05 -26.94 -1.00
CA VAL A 408 -3.33 -26.87 0.44
C VAL A 408 -2.13 -27.34 1.26
N ARG A 409 -1.47 -28.44 0.85
CA ARG A 409 -0.27 -28.94 1.54
C ARG A 409 0.87 -27.94 1.47
N VAL A 410 1.17 -27.41 0.28
CA VAL A 410 2.27 -26.43 0.09
C VAL A 410 1.98 -25.14 0.85
N ALA A 411 0.75 -24.62 0.78
CA ALA A 411 0.35 -23.44 1.54
C ALA A 411 0.41 -23.66 3.06
N SER A 412 0.08 -24.86 3.54
CA SER A 412 0.18 -25.18 4.98
C SER A 412 1.63 -25.28 5.46
N THR A 413 2.54 -25.77 4.62
CA THR A 413 3.96 -25.93 4.96
C THR A 413 4.74 -24.62 4.82
N HIS A 414 4.49 -23.87 3.75
CA HIS A 414 5.32 -22.72 3.34
C HIS A 414 4.59 -21.37 3.40
N GLY A 415 3.29 -21.34 3.70
CA GLY A 415 2.43 -20.15 3.54
C GLY A 415 2.78 -18.94 4.41
N LEU A 416 3.68 -19.08 5.38
CA LEU A 416 4.26 -17.93 6.10
C LEU A 416 5.26 -17.15 5.24
N ASP A 417 5.98 -17.82 4.34
CA ASP A 417 7.05 -17.25 3.52
C ASP A 417 6.69 -17.20 2.02
N VAL A 418 5.83 -18.10 1.55
CA VAL A 418 5.52 -18.30 0.13
C VAL A 418 4.02 -18.15 -0.10
N ALA A 419 3.64 -17.15 -0.87
CA ALA A 419 2.29 -17.02 -1.37
C ALA A 419 2.05 -18.01 -2.52
N VAL A 420 0.96 -18.75 -2.44
CA VAL A 420 0.56 -19.76 -3.42
C VAL A 420 -0.70 -19.29 -4.15
N GLY A 421 -0.68 -19.32 -5.48
CA GLY A 421 -1.81 -18.98 -6.34
C GLY A 421 -2.04 -20.04 -7.40
N SER A 422 -3.27 -20.14 -7.89
CA SER A 422 -3.67 -21.04 -8.98
C SER A 422 -4.67 -20.31 -9.88
N TYR A 423 -4.50 -20.46 -11.19
CA TYR A 423 -5.27 -19.77 -12.21
C TYR A 423 -5.59 -20.70 -13.38
N PRO A 424 -6.88 -21.01 -13.64
CA PRO A 424 -7.26 -21.73 -14.86
C PRO A 424 -7.05 -20.84 -16.09
N VAL A 425 -6.50 -21.42 -17.16
CA VAL A 425 -6.28 -20.77 -18.46
C VAL A 425 -6.79 -21.67 -19.59
N ASP A 426 -7.00 -21.12 -20.79
CA ASP A 426 -7.62 -21.83 -21.92
C ASP A 426 -6.99 -23.20 -22.25
N HIS A 427 -5.71 -23.37 -21.97
CA HIS A 427 -4.95 -24.59 -22.29
C HIS A 427 -4.34 -25.28 -21.06
N GLY A 428 -4.84 -25.00 -19.86
CA GLY A 428 -4.26 -25.62 -18.67
C GLY A 428 -4.56 -24.90 -17.36
N ILE A 429 -3.68 -25.12 -16.39
CA ILE A 429 -3.68 -24.40 -15.11
C ILE A 429 -2.30 -23.81 -14.87
N ILE A 430 -2.25 -22.60 -14.35
CA ILE A 430 -1.02 -21.93 -13.91
C ILE A 430 -1.00 -21.91 -12.39
N ILE A 431 0.04 -22.46 -11.79
CA ILE A 431 0.36 -22.27 -10.37
C ILE A 431 1.43 -21.20 -10.26
N THR A 432 1.26 -20.27 -9.33
CA THR A 432 2.27 -19.25 -9.00
C THR A 432 2.73 -19.42 -7.56
N LEU A 433 4.03 -19.39 -7.35
CA LEU A 433 4.66 -19.32 -6.04
C LEU A 433 5.43 -18.01 -5.96
N ASP A 434 5.25 -17.26 -4.88
CA ASP A 434 5.85 -15.94 -4.75
C ASP A 434 6.40 -15.70 -3.34
N SER A 435 7.65 -15.24 -3.24
CA SER A 435 8.32 -15.06 -1.95
C SER A 435 9.45 -14.05 -2.01
N LYS A 436 9.78 -13.46 -0.86
CA LYS A 436 11.03 -12.73 -0.64
C LYS A 436 12.19 -13.63 -0.20
N ASN A 437 11.90 -14.86 0.21
CA ASN A 437 12.89 -15.82 0.66
C ASN A 437 13.13 -16.85 -0.45
N SER A 438 14.26 -16.73 -1.13
CA SER A 438 14.60 -17.61 -2.25
C SER A 438 14.75 -19.08 -1.85
N GLU A 439 15.24 -19.38 -0.64
CA GLU A 439 15.39 -20.76 -0.17
C GLU A 439 14.02 -21.41 0.08
N LYS A 440 13.09 -20.67 0.70
CA LYS A 440 11.72 -21.13 0.92
C LYS A 440 10.95 -21.28 -0.39
N LEU A 441 11.17 -20.38 -1.35
CA LEU A 441 10.60 -20.48 -2.68
C LEU A 441 11.03 -21.77 -3.38
N GLU A 442 12.33 -22.07 -3.42
CA GLU A 442 12.83 -23.30 -4.05
C GLU A 442 12.35 -24.57 -3.34
N ALA A 443 12.24 -24.54 -2.00
CA ALA A 443 11.64 -25.64 -1.24
C ALA A 443 10.16 -25.85 -1.61
N ALA A 444 9.38 -24.77 -1.74
CA ALA A 444 7.97 -24.86 -2.15
C ALA A 444 7.82 -25.34 -3.61
N ILE A 445 8.73 -24.96 -4.51
CA ILE A 445 8.77 -25.46 -5.89
C ILE A 445 9.01 -26.98 -5.89
N ALA A 446 10.00 -27.46 -5.13
CA ALA A 446 10.28 -28.89 -5.06
C ALA A 446 9.07 -29.68 -4.51
N ASP A 447 8.47 -29.19 -3.42
CA ASP A 447 7.31 -29.84 -2.79
C ASP A 447 6.08 -29.87 -3.71
N ILE A 448 5.79 -28.79 -4.44
CA ILE A 448 4.65 -28.79 -5.36
C ILE A 448 4.92 -29.76 -6.52
N GLN A 449 6.14 -29.82 -7.06
CA GLN A 449 6.48 -30.72 -8.17
C GLN A 449 6.31 -32.20 -7.79
N GLU A 450 6.66 -32.59 -6.56
CA GLU A 450 6.46 -33.96 -6.07
C GLU A 450 4.98 -34.33 -5.91
N LEU A 451 4.14 -33.33 -5.62
CA LEU A 451 2.70 -33.52 -5.37
C LEU A 451 1.83 -33.45 -6.62
N LEU A 452 2.36 -32.93 -7.72
CA LEU A 452 1.62 -32.82 -8.97
C LEU A 452 1.47 -34.20 -9.64
N PRO A 453 0.37 -34.44 -10.38
CA PRO A 453 0.23 -35.65 -11.18
C PRO A 453 1.39 -35.83 -12.16
N GLU A 454 1.81 -37.07 -12.40
CA GLU A 454 2.86 -37.37 -13.39
C GLU A 454 2.52 -36.77 -14.76
N GLU A 455 3.54 -36.27 -15.45
CA GLU A 455 3.44 -35.66 -16.79
C GLU A 455 2.49 -34.44 -16.90
N SER A 456 2.00 -33.90 -15.78
CA SER A 456 1.13 -32.72 -15.79
C SER A 456 1.89 -31.41 -15.99
N LEU A 457 3.15 -31.33 -15.56
CA LEU A 457 3.98 -30.13 -15.65
C LEU A 457 4.53 -29.95 -17.07
N VAL A 458 4.14 -28.84 -17.71
CA VAL A 458 4.58 -28.47 -19.07
C VAL A 458 5.80 -27.55 -19.02
N ALA A 459 5.80 -26.57 -18.11
CA ALA A 459 6.90 -25.62 -17.98
C ALA A 459 7.02 -25.08 -16.54
N LEU A 460 8.24 -24.77 -16.14
CA LEU A 460 8.56 -24.02 -14.92
C LEU A 460 9.37 -22.77 -15.32
N GLU A 461 8.81 -21.60 -15.07
CA GLU A 461 9.40 -20.30 -15.37
C GLU A 461 9.67 -19.57 -14.05
N ARG A 462 10.77 -18.81 -13.96
CA ARG A 462 11.12 -18.00 -12.78
C ARG A 462 11.16 -16.53 -13.16
N ASP A 463 10.74 -15.69 -12.23
CA ASP A 463 10.72 -14.22 -12.36
C ASP A 463 10.04 -13.74 -13.64
N VAL A 464 8.91 -14.39 -13.98
CA VAL A 464 8.09 -14.05 -15.15
C VAL A 464 7.16 -12.88 -14.83
N ASP A 465 7.09 -11.95 -15.77
CA ASP A 465 6.42 -10.66 -15.64
C ASP A 465 4.93 -10.66 -16.05
N SER A 466 4.48 -11.77 -16.64
CA SER A 466 3.13 -11.97 -17.13
C SER A 466 2.75 -13.44 -17.02
N LEU A 467 1.52 -13.72 -16.61
CA LEU A 467 0.95 -15.07 -16.59
C LEU A 467 0.33 -15.45 -17.96
N VAL A 468 -0.04 -14.44 -18.74
CA VAL A 468 -0.62 -14.51 -20.08
C VAL A 468 0.40 -14.05 -21.12
#